data_AF-A0A822DDF6-F1
#
_entry.id   AF-A0A822DDF6-F1
#
_cell.length_a   1.000
_cell.length_b   1.000
_cell.length_c   1.000
_cell.angle_alpha   90.00
_cell.angle_beta   90.00
_cell.angle_gamma   90.00
#
_symmetry.space_group_name_H-M   'P 1'
#
loop_
_entity.id
_entity.type
_entity.pdbx_description
1 polymer ?
#
loop_
_entity_poly.entity_id
_entity_poly.type
_entity_poly.pdbx_seq_one_letter_code
_entity_poly.pdbx_strand_id
1 'polypeptide(L)'
;IGIHCTHGINRSGYFIVRYLIEILGQQPDNAIAAFNRARGHSIEKNIDDLRRRKPMNVSSSSSSSDQEDDDYYIERDRPLPYSRPSIDPTLNDISSETSKILV
;
A
#
# COMPACT_ATOMS: atom_id res chain seq x y z
N ILE A 1 -6.29 -8.51 10.18
CA ILE A 1 -5.76 -8.47 8.79
C ILE A 1 -4.70 -9.55 8.68
N GLY A 2 -4.79 -10.46 7.71
CA GLY A 2 -3.78 -11.50 7.48
C GLY A 2 -2.93 -11.17 6.26
N ILE A 3 -1.61 -11.19 6.40
CA ILE A 3 -0.66 -10.90 5.31
C ILE A 3 0.27 -12.11 5.15
N HIS A 4 0.18 -12.79 4.01
CA HIS A 4 1.02 -13.96 3.74
C HIS A 4 1.81 -13.80 2.46
N CYS A 5 2.99 -14.41 2.46
CA CYS A 5 3.73 -14.76 1.25
C CYS A 5 4.17 -16.22 1.39
N THR A 6 5.00 -16.74 0.49
CA THR A 6 5.46 -18.14 0.55
C THR A 6 6.03 -18.52 1.93
N HIS A 7 6.93 -17.69 2.48
CA HIS A 7 7.54 -17.90 3.81
C HIS A 7 7.03 -16.96 4.90
N GLY A 8 6.23 -15.96 4.55
CA GLY A 8 5.70 -14.95 5.49
C GLY A 8 6.73 -14.06 6.19
N ILE A 9 7.99 -13.98 5.71
CA ILE A 9 9.06 -13.23 6.39
C ILE A 9 9.38 -11.94 5.62
N ASN A 10 9.96 -12.03 4.42
CA ASN A 10 10.50 -10.85 3.73
C ASN A 10 9.40 -9.91 3.19
N ARG A 11 8.49 -10.41 2.34
CA ARG A 11 7.42 -9.56 1.76
C ARG A 11 6.41 -9.15 2.83
N SER A 12 5.91 -10.10 3.62
CA SER A 12 4.96 -9.82 4.70
C SER A 12 5.54 -8.86 5.74
N GLY A 13 6.77 -9.11 6.18
CA GLY A 13 7.44 -8.27 7.18
C GLY A 13 7.72 -6.86 6.66
N TYR A 14 8.07 -6.71 5.38
CA TYR A 14 8.26 -5.39 4.78
C TYR A 14 7.01 -4.51 4.88
N PHE A 15 5.84 -5.02 4.50
CA PHE A 15 4.59 -4.24 4.58
C PHE A 15 4.22 -3.89 6.02
N ILE A 16 4.41 -4.83 6.95
CA ILE A 16 4.10 -4.62 8.37
C ILE A 16 5.03 -3.57 8.96
N VAL A 17 6.35 -3.72 8.81
CA VAL A 17 7.34 -2.79 9.36
C VAL A 17 7.19 -1.41 8.72
N ARG A 18 6.95 -1.34 7.41
CA ARG A 18 6.68 -0.08 6.73
C ARG A 18 5.46 0.65 7.30
N TYR A 19 4.37 -0.08 7.61
CA TYR A 19 3.20 0.51 8.27
C TYR A 19 3.54 1.04 9.67
N LEU A 20 4.32 0.30 10.45
CA LEU A 20 4.77 0.74 11.78
C LEU A 20 5.57 2.05 11.70
N ILE A 21 6.40 2.22 10.67
CA ILE A 21 7.22 3.42 10.49
C ILE A 21 6.39 4.57 9.94
N GLU A 22 5.72 4.38 8.81
CA GLU A 22 5.03 5.45 8.09
C GLU A 22 3.77 5.91 8.81
N ILE A 23 2.97 4.98 9.34
CA ILE A 23 1.65 5.32 9.92
C ILE A 23 1.72 5.47 11.43
N LEU A 24 2.45 4.60 12.12
CA LEU A 24 2.57 4.66 13.59
C LEU A 24 3.78 5.46 14.08
N GLY A 25 4.65 5.91 13.17
CA GLY A 25 5.84 6.69 13.52
C GLY A 25 6.87 5.97 14.38
N GLN A 26 6.89 4.64 14.33
CA GLN A 26 7.89 3.85 15.05
C GLN A 26 9.28 4.02 14.42
N GLN A 27 10.31 4.05 15.26
CA GLN A 27 11.69 4.00 14.79
C GLN A 27 11.95 2.71 14.00
N PRO A 28 12.62 2.75 12.84
CA PRO A 28 12.78 1.58 11.97
C PRO A 28 13.39 0.37 12.67
N ASP A 29 14.46 0.56 13.44
CA ASP A 29 15.12 -0.54 14.14
C ASP A 29 14.21 -1.19 15.20
N ASN A 30 13.41 -0.38 15.89
CA ASN A 30 12.43 -0.88 16.86
C ASN A 30 11.30 -1.67 16.17
N ALA A 31 10.81 -1.16 15.04
CA ALA A 31 9.77 -1.81 14.26
C ALA A 31 10.25 -3.17 13.70
N ILE A 32 11.49 -3.23 13.20
CA ILE A 32 12.13 -4.47 12.74
C ILE A 32 12.30 -5.45 13.89
N ALA A 33 12.84 -5.01 15.02
CA ALA A 33 13.03 -5.86 16.19
C ALA A 33 11.70 -6.40 16.73
N ALA A 34 10.64 -5.59 16.73
CA ALA A 34 9.30 -6.00 17.13
C ALA A 34 8.75 -7.08 16.18
N PHE A 35 8.91 -6.92 14.86
CA PHE A 35 8.49 -7.93 13.90
C PHE A 35 9.28 -9.24 14.07
N ASN A 36 10.61 -9.15 14.17
CA ASN A 36 11.48 -10.31 14.32
C ASN A 36 11.16 -11.09 15.62
N ARG A 37 10.88 -10.39 16.72
CA ARG A 37 10.47 -11.01 17.99
C ARG A 37 9.11 -11.67 17.89
N ALA A 38 8.13 -11.02 17.26
CA ALA A 38 6.79 -11.58 17.10
C ALA A 38 6.78 -12.80 16.18
N ARG A 39 7.64 -12.81 15.16
CA ARG A 39 7.67 -13.89 14.17
C ARG A 39 8.68 -15.00 14.45
N GLY A 40 9.72 -14.73 15.24
CA GLY A 40 10.81 -15.66 15.52
C GLY A 40 11.83 -15.80 14.38
N HIS A 41 11.69 -15.01 13.31
CA HIS A 41 12.59 -15.03 12.16
C HIS A 41 12.93 -13.60 11.75
N SER A 42 14.20 -13.37 11.44
CA SER A 42 14.68 -12.06 11.01
C SER A 42 14.31 -11.78 9.55
N ILE A 43 13.86 -10.56 9.27
CA ILE A 43 13.86 -10.04 7.91
C ILE A 43 15.31 -9.88 7.46
N GLU A 44 15.63 -10.36 6.26
CA GLU A 44 16.97 -10.25 5.68
C GLU A 44 17.02 -9.28 4.51
N LYS A 45 15.87 -9.01 3.86
CA LYS A 45 15.77 -8.21 2.64
C LYS A 45 15.17 -6.83 2.90
N ASN A 46 15.64 -5.83 2.14
CA ASN A 46 15.11 -4.46 2.14
C ASN A 46 15.16 -3.74 3.50
N ILE A 47 16.04 -4.17 4.40
CA ILE A 47 16.23 -3.52 5.71
C ILE A 47 16.70 -2.08 5.53
N ASP A 48 17.61 -1.86 4.60
CA ASP A 48 18.16 -0.52 4.33
C ASP A 48 17.08 0.43 3.79
N ASP A 49 16.13 -0.08 3.00
CA ASP A 49 14.97 0.71 2.57
C ASP A 49 14.11 1.13 3.76
N LEU A 50 13.79 0.18 4.64
CA LEU A 50 12.98 0.44 5.83
C LEU A 50 13.65 1.47 6.76
N ARG A 51 14.98 1.43 6.89
CA ARG A 51 15.74 2.39 7.70
C ARG A 51 15.77 3.81 7.14
N ARG A 52 15.63 3.98 5.83
CA ARG A 52 15.58 5.29 5.19
C ARG A 52 14.20 5.95 5.29
N ARG A 53 13.15 5.19 5.64
CA ARG A 53 11.78 5.71 5.70
C ARG A 53 11.57 6.61 6.92
N LYS A 54 10.67 7.57 6.75
CA LYS A 54 10.25 8.54 7.76
C LYS A 54 8.75 8.37 8.05
N PRO A 55 8.28 8.78 9.25
CA PRO A 55 6.86 8.85 9.54
C PRO A 55 6.14 9.75 8.52
N MET A 56 4.98 9.30 8.03
CA MET A 56 4.09 10.17 7.28
C MET A 56 3.47 11.18 8.25
N ASN A 57 3.55 12.47 7.89
CA ASN A 57 2.83 13.49 8.62
C ASN A 57 1.34 13.42 8.27
N VAL A 58 0.60 12.59 9.00
CA VAL A 58 -0.87 12.57 8.96
C VAL A 58 -1.41 13.68 9.88
N SER A 59 -0.89 14.90 9.74
CA SER A 59 -1.58 16.09 10.24
C SER A 59 -2.73 16.37 9.28
N SER A 60 -3.95 16.14 9.78
CA SER A 60 -5.21 16.40 9.10
C SER A 60 -5.18 17.70 8.30
N SER A 61 -5.64 17.62 7.04
CA SER A 61 -5.95 18.70 6.09
C SER A 61 -4.79 19.43 5.40
N SER A 62 -4.72 19.22 4.07
CA SER A 62 -4.44 20.25 3.05
C SER A 62 -3.54 21.41 3.48
N SER A 63 -2.23 21.25 3.31
CA SER A 63 -1.28 22.35 3.12
C SER A 63 -0.09 21.80 2.35
N SER A 64 -0.01 22.20 1.09
CA SER A 64 1.15 22.11 0.21
C SER A 64 2.38 22.70 0.89
N SER A 65 3.43 21.91 1.04
CA SER A 65 4.78 22.42 1.18
C SER A 65 5.74 21.39 0.60
N ASP A 66 6.39 21.84 -0.47
CA ASP A 66 7.28 21.14 -1.36
C ASP A 66 8.44 20.45 -0.64
N GLN A 67 8.66 19.18 -0.97
CA GLN A 67 9.99 18.57 -0.98
C GLN A 67 10.10 17.78 -2.28
N GLU A 68 10.78 18.39 -3.24
CA GLU A 68 11.27 17.75 -4.46
C GLU A 68 12.37 16.76 -4.04
N ASP A 69 12.00 15.49 -3.85
CA ASP A 69 12.97 14.39 -3.87
C ASP A 69 12.92 13.77 -5.27
N ASP A 70 13.78 14.28 -6.14
CA ASP A 70 14.12 13.70 -7.44
C ASP A 70 14.72 12.30 -7.24
N ASP A 71 13.94 11.24 -7.43
CA ASP A 71 14.48 9.91 -7.72
C ASP A 71 13.52 9.07 -8.59
N TYR A 72 13.61 9.35 -9.90
CA TYR A 72 13.58 8.40 -11.01
C TYR A 72 12.58 7.23 -10.97
N TYR A 73 11.35 7.48 -11.45
CA TYR A 73 10.55 6.42 -12.05
C TYR A 73 11.14 6.04 -13.41
N ILE A 74 11.62 4.78 -13.55
CA ILE A 74 11.72 4.15 -14.87
C ILE A 74 10.30 4.02 -15.42
N GLU A 75 9.95 4.86 -16.39
CA GLU A 75 8.75 4.73 -17.21
C GLU A 75 8.86 3.49 -18.10
N ARG A 76 8.17 2.39 -17.79
CA ARG A 76 7.78 1.43 -18.85
C ARG A 76 6.38 0.81 -18.78
N ASP A 77 5.64 0.81 -17.67
CA ASP A 77 4.29 0.20 -17.65
C ASP A 77 3.34 0.78 -16.59
N ARG A 78 2.97 2.07 -16.70
CA ARG A 78 1.84 2.61 -15.92
C ARG A 78 0.55 2.47 -16.73
N PRO A 79 -0.44 1.65 -16.34
CA PRO A 79 -1.75 1.68 -16.97
C PRO A 79 -2.43 3.02 -16.65
N LEU A 80 -3.04 3.64 -17.67
CA LEU A 80 -3.75 4.91 -17.56
C LEU A 80 -4.81 4.86 -16.44
N PRO A 81 -5.08 5.98 -15.74
CA PRO A 81 -6.12 6.00 -14.73
C PRO A 81 -7.47 5.75 -15.40
N TYR A 82 -8.17 4.71 -14.97
CA TYR A 82 -9.57 4.48 -15.33
C TYR A 82 -10.36 5.74 -14.94
N SER A 83 -10.88 6.45 -15.94
CA SER A 83 -11.84 7.52 -15.72
C SER A 83 -13.04 6.94 -14.98
N ARG A 84 -13.32 7.46 -13.77
CA ARG A 84 -14.56 7.15 -13.05
C ARG A 84 -15.73 7.56 -13.95
N PRO A 85 -16.64 6.65 -14.35
CA PRO A 85 -17.84 7.07 -15.06
C PRO A 85 -18.71 7.88 -14.11
N SER A 86 -19.12 9.06 -14.57
CA SER A 86 -20.12 9.90 -13.91
C SER A 86 -21.42 9.09 -13.77
N ILE A 87 -21.91 8.92 -12.54
CA ILE A 87 -23.23 8.35 -12.30
C ILE A 87 -24.24 9.38 -12.79
N ASP A 88 -24.90 9.11 -13.91
CA ASP A 88 -26.01 9.92 -14.41
C ASP A 88 -27.26 9.59 -13.56
N PRO A 89 -27.85 10.55 -12.82
CA PRO A 89 -28.96 10.28 -11.91
C PRO A 89 -30.30 10.04 -12.61
N THR A 90 -30.35 9.91 -13.94
CA THR A 90 -31.60 9.70 -14.68
C THR A 90 -31.57 8.50 -15.60
N LEU A 91 -31.47 7.28 -15.06
CA LEU A 91 -31.91 6.07 -15.78
C LEU A 91 -32.70 5.16 -14.83
N ASN A 92 -33.98 5.48 -14.75
CA ASN A 92 -35.07 4.57 -14.37
C ASN A 92 -35.25 3.51 -15.47
N ASP A 93 -35.70 2.31 -15.07
CA ASP A 93 -36.12 1.16 -15.89
C ASP A 93 -35.01 0.56 -16.78
N ILE A 94 -34.75 -0.75 -16.79
CA ILE A 94 -35.71 -1.80 -17.15
C ILE A 94 -35.40 -3.09 -16.36
N SER A 95 -36.36 -3.50 -15.54
CA SER A 95 -36.54 -4.91 -15.20
C SER A 95 -37.09 -5.64 -16.43
N SER A 96 -36.26 -6.38 -17.17
CA SER A 96 -36.66 -7.47 -18.10
C SER A 96 -35.45 -7.84 -18.97
N GLU A 97 -35.30 -9.13 -19.28
CA GLU A 97 -34.44 -9.68 -20.35
C GLU A 97 -32.92 -9.61 -20.12
N THR A 98 -32.25 -10.70 -19.76
CA THR A 98 -32.14 -11.87 -20.64
C THR A 98 -31.44 -13.01 -19.90
N SER A 99 -32.19 -14.07 -19.62
CA SER A 99 -31.63 -15.42 -19.61
C SER A 99 -30.99 -15.68 -20.97
N LYS A 100 -29.70 -16.05 -21.01
CA LYS A 100 -29.09 -17.04 -21.93
C LYS A 100 -27.56 -16.95 -21.88
N ILE A 101 -26.91 -18.13 -21.86
CA ILE A 101 -25.47 -18.42 -22.02
C ILE A 101 -24.72 -18.29 -20.67
N LEU A 102 -24.20 -19.35 -20.03
CA LEU A 102 -23.64 -20.61 -20.49
C LEU A 102 -23.60 -21.63 -19.32
N VAL A 103 -23.78 -22.92 -19.67
CA VAL A 103 -23.65 -24.18 -18.92
C VAL A 103 -24.83 -24.60 -18.05
#